data_AF-A0A7J4DSU1-F1
#
_entry.id   AF-A0A7J4DSU1-F1
#
_cell.length_a   1.000
_cell.length_b   1.000
_cell.length_c   1.000
_cell.angle_alpha   90.00
_cell.angle_beta   90.00
_cell.angle_gamma   90.00
#
_symmetry.space_group_name_H-M   'P 1'
#
loop_
_entity.id
_entity.type
_entity.pdbx_description
1 polymer ?
#
loop_
_entity_poly.entity_id
_entity_poly.type
_entity_poly.pdbx_seq_one_letter_code
_entity_poly.pdbx_strand_id
1 'polypeptide(L)' 'MVNEKGYLGESLSKVEKKVILDALRGHNWSKVKTAKSLGISRSTLYRKLKKYGIKEPYELGIR' A
#
# COMPACT_ATOMS: atom_id res chain seq x y z
N MET A 1 -31.41 -5.31 0.75
CA MET A 1 -30.69 -4.74 1.90
C MET A 1 -29.21 -4.82 1.60
N VAL A 2 -28.52 -3.70 1.48
CA VAL A 2 -27.08 -3.67 1.19
C VAL A 2 -26.31 -4.17 2.43
N ASN A 3 -25.36 -5.07 2.23
CA ASN A 3 -24.53 -5.58 3.33
C ASN A 3 -23.55 -4.49 3.77
N GLU A 4 -23.91 -3.77 4.83
CA GLU A 4 -23.20 -2.59 5.36
C GLU A 4 -21.74 -2.91 5.77
N LYS A 5 -21.45 -4.16 6.16
CA LYS A 5 -20.10 -4.60 6.51
C LYS A 5 -19.14 -4.69 5.31
N GLY A 6 -19.66 -4.96 4.11
CA GLY A 6 -18.85 -5.04 2.89
C GLY A 6 -18.33 -3.67 2.44
N TYR A 7 -19.20 -2.65 2.48
CA TYR A 7 -18.88 -1.28 2.06
C TYR A 7 -17.80 -0.63 2.93
N LEU A 8 -17.86 -0.81 4.26
CA LEU A 8 -16.87 -0.27 5.18
C LEU A 8 -15.48 -0.91 4.97
N GLY A 9 -15.44 -2.23 4.78
CA GLY A 9 -14.19 -2.95 4.54
C GLY A 9 -13.52 -2.58 3.21
N GLU A 10 -14.30 -2.36 2.16
CA GLU A 10 -13.79 -1.86 0.88
C GLU A 10 -13.27 -0.43 0.97
N SER A 11 -13.99 0.45 1.67
CA SER A 11 -13.58 1.84 1.89
C SER A 11 -12.25 1.91 2.64
N LEU A 12 -12.11 1.16 3.74
CA LEU A 12 -10.87 1.09 4.52
C LEU A 12 -9.70 0.53 3.69
N SER A 13 -9.96 -0.47 2.85
CA SER A 13 -8.93 -1.05 1.97
C SER A 13 -8.44 -0.05 0.91
N LYS A 14 -9.35 0.78 0.35
CA LYS A 14 -8.99 1.86 -0.59
C LYS A 14 -8.17 2.95 0.08
N VAL A 15 -8.56 3.37 1.28
CA VAL A 15 -7.82 4.36 2.07
C VAL A 15 -6.43 3.85 2.43
N GLU A 16 -6.33 2.61 2.94
CA GLU A 16 -5.04 2.01 3.27
C GLU A 16 -4.13 1.89 2.04
N LYS A 17 -4.66 1.44 0.90
CA LYS A 17 -3.91 1.38 -0.36
C LYS A 17 -3.37 2.76 -0.76
N LYS A 18 -4.17 3.82 -0.63
CA LYS A 18 -3.76 5.19 -0.94
C LYS A 18 -2.64 5.66 -0.03
N VAL A 19 -2.78 5.48 1.29
CA VAL A 19 -1.75 5.85 2.27
C VAL A 19 -0.40 5.19 1.96
N ILE A 20 -0.42 3.90 1.62
CA ILE A 20 0.81 3.16 1.28
C ILE A 20 1.44 3.71 -0.01
N LEU A 21 0.64 3.99 -1.03
CA LEU A 21 1.13 4.55 -2.30
C LEU A 21 1.73 5.95 -2.13
N ASP A 22 1.07 6.81 -1.38
CA ASP A 22 1.54 8.18 -1.14
C ASP A 22 2.84 8.17 -0.33
N ALA A 23 2.94 7.31 0.68
CA ALA A 23 4.18 7.12 1.45
C ALA A 23 5.31 6.55 0.58
N LEU A 24 5.04 5.57 -0.28
CA LEU A 24 6.02 5.05 -1.24
C LEU A 24 6.54 6.15 -2.15
N ARG A 25 5.65 6.94 -2.75
CA ARG A 25 6.03 8.05 -3.65
C ARG A 25 6.86 9.11 -2.92
N GLY A 26 6.44 9.53 -1.72
CA GLY A 26 7.14 10.51 -0.90
C GLY A 26 8.52 10.05 -0.42
N HIS A 27 8.78 8.73 -0.44
CA HIS A 27 10.08 8.15 -0.09
C HIS A 27 10.82 7.55 -1.29
N ASN A 28 10.51 7.98 -2.53
CA ASN A 28 11.14 7.49 -3.76
C ASN A 28 11.15 5.96 -3.84
N TRP A 29 10.01 5.35 -3.47
CA TRP A 29 9.79 3.91 -3.44
C TRP A 29 10.72 3.13 -2.48
N SER A 30 11.43 3.82 -1.58
CA SER A 30 12.22 3.18 -0.53
C SER A 30 11.30 2.46 0.47
N LYS A 31 11.19 1.14 0.33
CA LYS A 31 10.34 0.29 1.16
C LYS A 31 10.75 0.32 2.64
N VAL A 32 12.04 0.54 2.93
CA VAL A 32 12.56 0.69 4.31
C VAL A 32 12.07 1.99 4.94
N LYS A 33 12.26 3.13 4.26
CA LYS A 33 11.80 4.45 4.76
C LYS A 33 10.28 4.49 4.89
N THR A 34 9.58 3.93 3.92
CA THR A 34 8.11 3.81 3.92
C THR A 34 7.61 3.01 5.12
N ALA A 35 8.16 1.82 5.36
CA ALA A 35 7.76 0.99 6.50
C ALA A 35 7.99 1.73 7.84
N LYS A 36 9.15 2.40 7.98
CA LYS A 36 9.47 3.21 9.16
C LYS A 36 8.49 4.38 9.34
N SER A 37 8.18 5.12 8.27
CA SER A 37 7.24 6.26 8.32
C SER A 37 5.81 5.83 8.64
N LEU A 38 5.41 4.64 8.21
CA LEU A 38 4.09 4.08 8.50
C LEU A 38 4.03 3.37 9.87
N GLY A 39 5.13 3.29 10.61
CA GLY A 39 5.19 2.61 11.90
C GLY A 39 4.98 1.09 11.82
N ILE A 40 5.28 0.46 10.69
CA ILE A 40 5.08 -0.98 10.46
C ILE A 40 6.39 -1.70 10.14
N SER A 41 6.43 -3.01 10.36
CA SER A 41 7.54 -3.83 9.91
C SER A 41 7.60 -3.92 8.38
N ARG A 42 8.81 -4.12 7.83
CA ARG A 42 9.02 -4.34 6.39
C ARG A 42 8.16 -5.50 5.87
N SER A 43 8.10 -6.61 6.60
CA SER A 43 7.28 -7.79 6.24
C SER A 43 5.80 -7.45 6.14
N THR A 44 5.29 -6.58 7.02
CA THR A 44 3.91 -6.09 6.96
C THR A 44 3.67 -5.25 5.71
N LEU A 45 4.61 -4.35 5.37
CA LEU A 45 4.55 -3.58 4.15
C LEU A 45 4.49 -4.51 2.93
N TYR A 46 5.42 -5.47 2.79
CA TYR A 46 5.43 -6.43 1.67
C TYR A 46 4.11 -7.20 1.52
N ARG A 47 3.52 -7.67 2.64
CA ARG A 47 2.22 -8.34 2.62
C ARG A 47 1.11 -7.42 2.10
N LYS A 48 1.11 -6.15 2.51
CA LYS A 48 0.14 -5.15 2.04
C LYS A 48 0.35 -4.80 0.56
N LEU A 49 1.61 -4.68 0.09
CA LEU A 49 1.91 -4.48 -1.33
C LEU A 49 1.36 -5.63 -2.18
N LYS A 50 1.60 -6.87 -1.76
CA LYS A 50 1.04 -8.06 -2.41
C LYS A 50 -0.48 -8.08 -2.39
N LYS A 51 -1.10 -7.80 -1.22
CA LYS A 51 -2.57 -7.73 -1.06
C LYS A 51 -3.21 -6.71 -2.01
N TYR A 52 -2.58 -5.56 -2.20
CA TYR A 52 -3.13 -4.45 -2.99
C TYR A 52 -2.65 -4.39 -4.44
N GLY A 53 -1.78 -5.32 -4.85
CA GLY A 53 -1.16 -5.35 -6.18
C GLY A 53 -0.30 -4.13 -6.47
N ILE A 54 0.31 -3.52 -5.45
CA ILE A 54 1.18 -2.36 -5.62
C ILE A 54 2.55 -2.87 -6.09
N LYS A 55 2.90 -2.53 -7.34
CA LYS A 55 4.21 -2.81 -7.94
C LYS A 55 4.98 -1.52 -8.12
N GLU A 56 6.29 -1.65 -8.10
CA GLU A 56 7.20 -0.54 -8.25
C GLU A 56 7.31 -0.14 -9.73
N PRO A 57 7.42 1.16 -10.07
CA PRO A 57 7.36 1.62 -11.45
C PRO A 57 8.49 1.08 -12.32
N TYR A 58 9.64 0.75 -11.73
CA TYR A 58 10.80 0.20 -12.44
C TYR A 58 10.79 -1.34 -12.58
N GLU A 59 9.83 -2.05 -11.98
CA GLU A 59 9.65 -3.49 -12.24
C GLU A 59 9.01 -3.77 -13.62
N LEU A 60 8.50 -2.74 -14.32
CA LEU A 60 7.91 -2.85 -15.66
C LEU A 60 8.93 -2.62 -16.80
N GLY A 61 10.23 -2.53 -16.51
CA GLY A 61 11.27 -2.59 -17.53
C GLY A 61 11.36 -1.39 -18.49
N ILE A 62 10.81 -0.24 -18.14
CA ILE A 62 11.01 1.00 -18.92
C ILE A 62 12.07 1.84 -18.20
N ARG A 63 13.30 1.73 -18.67
CA ARG A 63 14.34 2.74 -18.54
C ARG A 63 14.20 3.76 -19.66
#